data_AF-A0A1Y4L6I4-F1
#
_entry.id   AF-A0A1Y4L6I4-F1
#
_cell.length_a   1.000
_cell.length_b   1.000
_cell.length_c   1.000
_cell.angle_alpha   90.00
_cell.angle_beta   90.00
_cell.angle_gamma   90.00
#
_symmetry.space_group_name_H-M   'P 1'
#
loop_
_entity.id
_entity.type
_entity.pdbx_description
1 polymer ?
#
loop_
_entity_poly.entity_id
_entity_poly.type
_entity_poly.pdbx_seq_one_letter_code
_entity_poly.pdbx_strand_id
1 'polypeptide(L)' 'MAYETIKIEIDEEVKRQAEQILETNHLTMEQAIQSFFQWMVQSPDEARKELMRWKEEKNRDEN' A
#
# COMPACT_ATOMS: atom_id res chain seq x y z
N MET A 1 11.73 20.84 -10.75
CA MET A 1 11.63 19.49 -10.13
C MET A 1 10.79 18.64 -11.05
N ALA A 2 11.28 17.46 -11.44
CA ALA A 2 10.48 16.53 -12.23
C ALA A 2 9.64 15.69 -11.26
N TYR A 3 8.33 15.72 -11.42
CA TYR A 3 7.41 14.84 -10.70
C TYR A 3 7.07 13.68 -11.61
N GLU A 4 7.24 12.46 -11.12
CA GLU A 4 6.73 11.28 -11.80
C GLU A 4 5.33 10.97 -11.29
N THR A 5 4.40 10.80 -12.22
CA THR A 5 3.02 10.42 -11.89
C THR A 5 2.89 8.90 -12.02
N ILE A 6 2.51 8.24 -10.94
CA ILE A 6 2.19 6.81 -10.94
C ILE A 6 0.67 6.69 -10.95
N LYS A 7 0.13 5.93 -11.91
CA LYS A 7 -1.29 5.55 -11.91
C LYS A 7 -1.44 4.22 -11.17
N ILE A 8 -2.33 4.19 -10.19
CA ILE A 8 -2.65 3.01 -9.41
C ILE A 8 -4.13 2.71 -9.61
N GLU A 9 -4.42 1.53 -10.12
CA GLU A 9 -5.78 1.03 -10.27
C GLU A 9 -6.12 0.17 -9.05
N ILE A 10 -7.23 0.50 -8.40
CA ILE A 10 -7.70 -0.18 -7.19
C ILE A 10 -9.18 -0.47 -7.42
N ASP A 11 -9.59 -1.69 -7.09
CA ASP A 11 -11.00 -2.05 -7.06
C ASP A 11 -11.80 -1.10 -6.15
N GLU A 12 -13.00 -0.72 -6.58
CA GLU A 12 -13.80 0.30 -5.88
C GLU A 12 -14.18 -0.13 -4.45
N GLU A 13 -14.49 -1.41 -4.25
CA GLU A 13 -14.85 -1.93 -2.93
C GLU A 13 -13.64 -1.92 -1.99
N VAL A 14 -12.48 -2.34 -2.49
CA VAL A 14 -11.21 -2.30 -1.75
C VAL A 14 -10.82 -0.86 -1.41
N LYS A 15 -10.98 0.06 -2.36
CA LYS A 15 -10.72 1.48 -2.15
C LYS A 15 -11.59 2.03 -1.03
N ARG A 16 -12.90 1.76 -1.05
CA ARG A 16 -13.84 2.24 -0.03
C ARG A 16 -13.48 1.72 1.37
N GLN A 17 -13.13 0.43 1.47
CA GLN A 17 -12.72 -0.17 2.74
C GLN A 17 -11.43 0.47 3.27
N ALA A 18 -10.45 0.67 2.40
CA ALA A 18 -9.20 1.34 2.76
C ALA A 18 -9.43 2.79 3.21
N GLU A 19 -10.28 3.56 2.50
CA GLU A 19 -10.62 4.93 2.89
C GLU A 19 -11.24 5.01 4.29
N GLN A 20 -12.15 4.10 4.64
CA GLN A 20 -12.75 4.05 6.00
C GLN A 20 -11.70 3.80 7.10
N ILE A 21 -10.74 2.91 6.84
CA ILE A 21 -9.64 2.63 7.79
C ILE A 21 -8.73 3.85 7.92
N LEU A 22 -8.41 4.50 6.81
CA LEU A 22 -7.51 5.66 6.78
C LEU A 22 -8.13 6.91 7.39
N GLU A 23 -9.43 7.14 7.19
CA GLU A 23 -10.18 8.25 7.81
C GLU A 23 -10.11 8.17 9.34
N THR A 24 -10.20 6.96 9.90
CA THR A 24 -10.06 6.74 11.35
C THR A 24 -8.68 7.17 11.87
N ASN A 25 -7.67 7.17 10.99
CA ASN A 25 -6.31 7.61 11.29
C ASN A 25 -6.00 9.03 10.80
N HIS A 26 -7.02 9.79 10.36
CA HIS A 26 -6.88 11.12 9.75
C HIS A 26 -5.92 11.16 8.56
N LEU A 27 -5.85 10.06 7.79
CA LEU A 27 -5.03 9.93 6.61
C LEU A 27 -5.89 9.86 5.36
N THR A 28 -5.41 10.48 4.29
CA THR A 28 -5.95 10.28 2.95
C THR A 28 -5.28 9.07 2.28
N MET A 29 -5.95 8.49 1.27
CA MET A 29 -5.39 7.43 0.44
C MET A 29 -4.04 7.82 -0.17
N GLU A 30 -3.92 9.04 -0.69
CA GLU A 30 -2.67 9.53 -1.28
C GLU A 30 -1.53 9.57 -0.26
N GLN A 31 -1.79 10.11 0.94
CA GLN A 31 -0.79 10.16 2.01
C GLN A 31 -0.37 8.77 2.48
N ALA A 32 -1.29 7.83 2.55
CA ALA A 32 -0.99 6.44 2.90
C ALA A 32 -0.09 5.79 1.86
N ILE A 33 -0.41 5.96 0.57
CA ILE A 33 0.38 5.44 -0.54
C ILE A 33 1.78 6.07 -0.57
N GLN A 34 1.87 7.40 -0.40
CA GLN A 34 3.17 8.09 -0.33
C GLN A 34 4.00 7.59 0.86
N SER A 35 3.39 7.45 2.03
CA SER A 35 4.08 6.95 3.23
C SER A 35 4.56 5.51 3.03
N PHE A 36 3.76 4.67 2.36
CA PHE A 36 4.15 3.32 2.00
C PHE A 36 5.37 3.29 1.07
N PHE A 37 5.37 4.08 -0.01
CA PHE A 37 6.53 4.18 -0.90
C PHE A 37 7.76 4.72 -0.17
N GLN A 38 7.58 5.73 0.68
CA GLN A 38 8.67 6.29 1.47
C GLN A 38 9.26 5.25 2.42
N TRP A 39 8.42 4.48 3.12
CA TRP A 39 8.86 3.39 4.00
C TRP A 39 9.66 2.33 3.23
N MET A 40 9.22 1.94 2.03
CA MET A 40 9.97 0.97 1.21
C MET A 40 11.38 1.45 0.84
N VAL A 41 11.55 2.76 0.61
CA VAL A 41 12.86 3.35 0.31
C VAL A 41 13.71 3.51 1.58
N GLN A 42 13.09 3.85 2.71
CA GLN A 42 13.79 4.05 3.98
C GLN A 42 14.22 2.74 4.65
N SER A 43 13.41 1.68 4.53
CA SER A 43 13.60 0.38 5.18
C SER A 43 13.45 -0.77 4.18
N PRO A 44 14.35 -0.90 3.18
CA PRO A 44 14.16 -1.82 2.06
C PRO A 44 14.14 -3.30 2.46
N ASP A 45 14.94 -3.72 3.44
CA ASP A 45 14.99 -5.12 3.88
C ASP A 45 13.73 -5.54 4.63
N GLU A 46 13.24 -4.67 5.52
CA GLU A 46 11.99 -4.89 6.26
C GLU A 46 10.80 -4.90 5.30
N ALA A 47 10.75 -3.92 4.40
CA ALA A 47 9.70 -3.85 3.39
C ALA A 47 9.69 -5.09 2.48
N ARG A 48 10.85 -5.53 2.01
CA ARG A 48 10.97 -6.75 1.21
C ARG A 48 10.45 -7.96 1.97
N LYS A 49 10.80 -8.10 3.25
CA LYS A 49 10.37 -9.23 4.08
C LYS A 49 8.85 -9.26 4.24
N GLU A 50 8.24 -8.13 4.60
CA GLU A 50 6.79 -8.04 4.81
C GLU A 50 6.01 -8.25 3.51
N LEU A 51 6.47 -7.68 2.39
CA LEU A 51 5.86 -7.86 1.08
C LEU A 51 5.96 -9.31 0.59
N MET A 52 7.08 -10.00 0.85
CA MET A 52 7.21 -11.42 0.55
C MET A 52 6.25 -12.26 1.39
N ARG A 53 6.11 -11.96 2.69
CA ARG A 53 5.14 -12.66 3.55
C ARG A 53 3.71 -12.50 3.02
N TRP A 54 3.30 -11.28 2.68
CA TRP A 54 1.98 -11.01 2.11
C TRP A 54 1.74 -11.75 0.78
N LYS A 55 2.77 -11.82 -0.08
CA LYS A 55 2.69 -12.59 -1.33
C LYS A 55 2.47 -14.08 -1.07
N GLU A 56 3.16 -14.65 -0.09
CA GLU A 56 3.01 -16.06 0.28
C GLU A 56 1.65 -16.35 0.90
N GLU A 57 1.13 -15.46 1.75
CA GLU A 57 -0.21 -15.58 2.34
C GLU A 57 -1.31 -15.53 1.28
N LYS A 58 -1.24 -14.58 0.33
CA LYS A 58 -2.21 -14.49 -0.77
C LYS A 58 -2.23 -15.76 -1.63
N ASN A 59 -1.06 -16.32 -1.94
CA ASN A 59 -0.96 -17.55 -2.74
C ASN A 59 -1.53 -18.78 -2.00
N ARG A 60 -1.63 -18.74 -0.67
CA ARG A 60 -2.21 -19.82 0.13
C ARG A 60 -3.73 -19.78 0.15
N ASP A 61 -4.32 -18.59 0.11
CA ASP A 61 -5.77 -18.41 0.15
C ASP A 61 -6.44 -18.61 -1.23
N GLU A 62 -5.65 -18.65 -2.31
CA GLU A 62 -6.09 -18.92 -3.69
C GLU A 62 -6.03 -20.41 -4.10
N ASN A 63 -5.62 -21.32 -3.20
CA ASN A 63 -5.44 -22.77 -3.46
C ASN A 63 -6.22 -23.64 -2.48
#